data_AF-A0A4Y8CC83-F1
#
_entry.id   AF-A0A4Y8CC83-F1
#
_cell.length_a   1.000
_cell.length_b   1.000
_cell.length_c   1.000
_cell.angle_alpha   90.00
_cell.angle_beta   90.00
_cell.angle_gamma   90.00
#
_symmetry.space_group_name_H-M   'P 1'
#
loop_
_entity.id
_entity.type
_entity.pdbx_description
1 polymer ?
#
loop_
_entity_poly.entity_id
_entity_poly.type
_entity_poly.pdbx_seq_one_letter_code
_entity_poly.pdbx_strand_id
1 'polypeptide(L)'
;LGKEKILKDLPKIRHTAMLFENIDLVDTPVPIRPTAHYSMGGIEVAKFEDMSTKIAGIYVGGEASCISIHGANRLGGNSLADAVVTGHLAGIGATNYAKDASFGKGAKTHELAQKWQARFKEITNNGGNGQEMYELREELGSQNWDNMGIFRT
;
A
#
# COMPACT_ATOMS: atom_id res chain seq x y z
N LEU A 1 24.14 8.08 21.20
CA LEU A 1 25.07 8.37 20.10
C LEU A 1 25.72 9.73 20.40
N GLY A 2 27.01 9.93 20.14
CA GLY A 2 27.62 11.26 20.38
C GLY A 2 27.15 12.29 19.35
N LYS A 3 27.17 13.58 19.72
CA LYS A 3 26.76 14.72 18.87
C LYS A 3 27.36 14.67 17.47
N GLU A 4 28.67 14.48 17.38
CA GLU A 4 29.39 14.43 16.12
C GLU A 4 28.85 13.35 15.17
N LYS A 5 28.60 12.15 15.72
CA LYS A 5 28.04 11.03 14.96
C LYS A 5 26.61 11.30 14.48
N ILE A 6 25.78 11.92 15.32
CA ILE A 6 24.40 12.26 14.95
C ILE A 6 24.39 13.30 13.82
N LEU A 7 25.22 14.34 13.92
CA LEU A 7 25.30 15.39 12.91
C LEU A 7 25.83 14.87 11.57
N LYS A 8 26.77 13.93 11.60
CA LYS A 8 27.39 13.36 10.39
C LYS A 8 26.53 12.28 9.74
N ASP A 9 26.10 11.28 10.51
CA ASP A 9 25.53 10.04 9.96
C ASP A 9 24.00 10.07 9.89
N LEU A 10 23.33 10.86 10.76
CA LEU A 10 21.87 10.92 10.87
C LEU A 10 21.25 12.31 10.61
N PRO A 11 21.79 13.15 9.71
CA PRO A 11 21.32 14.53 9.57
C PRO A 11 19.85 14.63 9.17
N LYS A 12 19.36 13.69 8.35
CA LYS A 12 17.96 13.64 7.93
C LYS A 12 17.02 13.25 9.07
N ILE A 13 17.39 12.24 9.87
CA ILE A 13 16.59 11.81 11.02
C ILE A 13 16.49 12.94 12.06
N ARG A 14 17.60 13.63 12.33
CA ARG A 14 17.62 14.82 13.19
C ARG A 14 16.73 15.93 12.65
N HIS A 15 16.83 16.24 11.35
CA HIS A 15 15.98 17.25 10.74
C HIS A 15 14.49 16.91 10.86
N THR A 16 14.10 15.65 10.61
CA THR A 16 12.71 15.19 10.79
C THR A 16 12.24 15.34 12.24
N ALA A 17 13.06 14.95 13.22
CA ALA A 17 12.74 15.10 14.63
C ALA A 17 12.52 16.57 15.03
N MET A 18 13.39 17.47 14.57
CA MET A 18 13.26 18.91 14.84
C MET A 18 12.02 19.49 14.17
N LEU A 19 11.69 19.04 12.95
CA LEU A 19 10.57 19.56 12.18
C LEU A 19 9.20 19.13 12.73
N PHE A 20 9.05 17.86 13.10
CA PHE A 20 7.75 17.30 13.45
C PHE A 20 7.52 17.15 14.96
N GLU A 21 8.60 16.92 15.73
CA GLU A 21 8.51 16.69 17.18
C GLU A 21 9.12 17.85 17.99
N ASN A 22 9.70 18.86 17.33
CA ASN A 22 10.43 19.96 17.97
C ASN A 22 11.55 19.47 18.92
N ILE A 23 12.19 18.35 18.56
CA ILE A 23 13.23 17.69 19.36
C ILE A 23 14.55 17.67 18.58
N ASP A 24 15.65 18.06 19.23
CA ASP A 24 16.99 17.79 18.74
C ASP A 24 17.52 16.46 19.31
N LEU A 25 17.75 15.48 18.42
CA LEU A 25 18.32 14.16 18.75
C LEU A 25 19.67 14.21 19.48
N VAL A 26 20.40 15.33 19.36
CA VAL A 26 21.67 15.52 20.08
C VAL A 26 21.44 15.63 21.58
N ASP A 27 20.34 16.27 21.98
CA ASP A 27 20.08 16.64 23.37
C ASP A 27 19.00 15.76 24.01
N THR A 28 17.99 15.35 23.24
CA THR A 28 16.81 14.63 23.75
C THR A 28 16.43 13.47 22.83
N PRO A 29 16.14 12.26 23.37
CA PRO A 29 15.64 11.13 22.58
C PRO A 29 14.29 11.41 21.92
N VAL A 30 14.08 10.90 20.71
CA VAL A 30 12.79 10.98 20.01
C VAL A 30 11.85 9.87 20.51
N PRO A 31 10.58 10.19 20.81
CA PRO A 31 9.59 9.17 21.16
C PRO A 31 9.31 8.26 19.96
N ILE A 32 9.33 6.95 20.18
CA ILE A 32 9.05 5.95 19.13
C ILE A 32 8.02 4.93 19.62
N ARG A 33 7.25 4.39 18.69
CA ARG A 33 6.32 3.29 18.92
C ARG A 33 6.19 2.43 17.65
N PRO A 34 5.88 1.13 17.78
CA PRO A 34 5.52 0.32 16.63
C PRO A 34 4.29 0.89 15.91
N THR A 35 4.28 0.77 14.58
CA THR A 35 3.15 1.17 13.73
C THR A 35 3.05 0.20 12.56
N ALA A 36 1.88 0.15 11.90
CA ALA A 36 1.75 -0.51 10.62
C ALA A 36 2.74 0.11 9.61
N HIS A 37 3.45 -0.74 8.86
CA HIS A 37 4.54 -0.29 7.98
C HIS A 37 4.50 -0.88 6.58
N TYR A 38 4.23 -2.18 6.44
CA TYR A 38 4.22 -2.87 5.15
C TYR A 38 3.10 -3.91 5.10
N SER A 39 2.44 -4.03 3.96
CA SER A 39 1.39 -5.02 3.71
C SER A 39 1.96 -6.21 2.96
N MET A 40 2.11 -7.36 3.63
CA MET A 40 2.57 -8.60 2.98
C MET A 40 1.47 -9.24 2.12
N GLY A 41 0.22 -9.06 2.50
CA GLY A 41 -0.94 -9.52 1.72
C GLY A 41 -1.21 -8.60 0.54
N GLY A 42 -2.11 -9.00 -0.35
CA GLY A 42 -2.42 -8.26 -1.56
C GLY A 42 -3.19 -9.10 -2.56
N ILE A 43 -3.16 -8.67 -3.83
CA ILE A 43 -3.77 -9.38 -4.94
C ILE A 43 -2.97 -10.66 -5.22
N GLU A 44 -3.63 -11.81 -5.16
CA GLU A 44 -3.01 -13.10 -5.44
C GLU A 44 -2.44 -13.15 -6.86
N VAL A 45 -1.16 -13.50 -6.94
CA VAL A 45 -0.46 -13.76 -8.20
C VAL A 45 -0.57 -15.25 -8.51
N ALA A 46 -1.09 -15.55 -9.71
CA ALA A 46 -1.29 -16.92 -10.17
C ALA A 46 -0.01 -17.54 -10.74
N LYS A 47 0.83 -16.73 -11.40
CA LYS A 47 2.11 -17.16 -11.98
C LYS A 47 3.18 -16.12 -11.70
N PHE A 48 4.27 -16.54 -11.08
CA PHE A 48 5.34 -15.64 -10.68
C PHE A 48 6.15 -15.14 -11.90
N GLU A 49 6.28 -15.95 -12.94
CA GLU A 49 7.12 -15.68 -14.11
C GLU A 49 6.67 -14.45 -14.90
N ASP A 50 5.35 -14.20 -14.93
CA ASP A 50 4.75 -13.09 -15.65
C ASP A 50 3.91 -12.17 -14.77
N MET A 51 3.78 -12.49 -13.48
CA MET A 51 3.00 -11.76 -12.49
C MET A 51 1.50 -11.63 -12.83
N SER A 52 0.98 -12.57 -13.60
CA SER A 52 -0.45 -12.63 -13.93
C SER A 52 -1.30 -13.02 -12.72
N THR A 53 -2.51 -12.48 -12.66
CA THR A 53 -3.54 -12.93 -11.71
C THR A 53 -4.40 -14.04 -12.33
N LYS A 54 -5.36 -14.57 -11.56
CA LYS A 54 -6.39 -15.49 -12.10
C LYS A 54 -7.32 -14.82 -13.12
N ILE A 55 -7.35 -13.49 -13.18
CA ILE A 55 -8.13 -12.73 -14.14
C ILE A 55 -7.24 -12.38 -15.33
N ALA A 56 -7.60 -12.91 -16.51
CA ALA A 56 -6.86 -12.66 -17.74
C ALA A 56 -6.74 -11.14 -18.03
N GLY A 57 -5.54 -10.71 -18.42
CA GLY A 57 -5.23 -9.31 -18.68
C GLY A 57 -5.00 -8.44 -17.44
N ILE A 58 -5.07 -9.00 -16.22
CA ILE A 58 -4.74 -8.31 -14.98
C ILE A 58 -3.42 -8.84 -14.42
N TYR A 59 -2.49 -7.92 -14.22
CA TYR A 59 -1.14 -8.14 -13.72
C TYR A 59 -0.90 -7.24 -12.51
N VAL A 60 -0.11 -7.70 -11.55
CA VAL A 60 0.15 -6.95 -10.31
C VAL A 60 1.60 -7.15 -9.86
N GLY A 61 2.22 -6.11 -9.30
CA GLY A 61 3.56 -6.17 -8.73
C GLY A 61 3.70 -5.26 -7.51
N GLY A 62 4.82 -5.39 -6.80
CA GLY A 62 5.16 -4.67 -5.60
C GLY A 62 4.24 -4.99 -4.42
N GLU A 63 4.09 -4.04 -3.50
CA GLU A 63 3.32 -4.20 -2.26
C GLU A 63 1.82 -4.47 -2.49
N ALA A 64 1.29 -4.17 -3.68
CA ALA A 64 -0.09 -4.52 -4.03
C ALA A 64 -0.26 -6.03 -4.32
N SER A 65 0.84 -6.75 -4.58
CA SER A 65 0.83 -8.16 -4.95
C SER A 65 1.03 -9.07 -3.74
N CYS A 66 0.42 -10.25 -3.80
CA CYS A 66 0.72 -11.36 -2.90
C CYS A 66 1.36 -12.50 -3.71
N ILE A 67 2.68 -12.43 -3.86
CA ILE A 67 3.53 -13.51 -4.42
C ILE A 67 4.07 -14.45 -3.34
N SER A 68 3.71 -14.20 -2.07
CA SER A 68 4.12 -15.00 -0.90
C SER A 68 5.63 -15.07 -0.61
N ILE A 69 6.50 -14.36 -1.34
CA ILE A 69 7.95 -14.34 -1.06
C ILE A 69 8.29 -13.73 0.31
N HIS A 70 7.39 -12.89 0.84
CA HIS A 70 7.52 -12.27 2.16
C HIS A 70 6.92 -13.12 3.29
N GLY A 71 6.13 -14.14 2.95
CA GLY A 71 5.31 -14.88 3.93
C GLY A 71 4.53 -13.93 4.84
N ALA A 72 4.60 -14.18 6.16
CA ALA A 72 3.99 -13.32 7.17
C ALA A 72 4.92 -12.19 7.68
N ASN A 73 6.17 -12.11 7.21
CA ASN A 73 7.13 -11.11 7.68
C ASN A 73 8.20 -10.81 6.62
N ARG A 74 8.11 -9.62 6.01
CA ARG A 74 9.08 -9.15 5.02
C ARG A 74 10.43 -8.82 5.67
N LEU A 75 11.53 -9.24 5.05
CA LEU A 75 12.89 -8.86 5.44
C LEU A 75 13.21 -7.40 5.04
N GLY A 76 13.69 -6.60 5.99
CA GLY A 76 14.09 -5.21 5.77
C GLY A 76 15.03 -5.03 4.58
N GLY A 77 14.80 -4.00 3.76
CA GLY A 77 15.50 -3.76 2.50
C GLY A 77 14.83 -4.34 1.25
N ASN A 78 13.96 -5.36 1.37
CA ASN A 78 13.43 -6.08 0.20
C ASN A 78 12.26 -5.42 -0.57
N SER A 79 11.37 -4.62 0.04
CA SER A 79 10.21 -4.03 -0.65
C SER A 79 10.52 -3.23 -1.92
N LEU A 80 11.64 -2.49 -1.96
CA LEU A 80 12.03 -1.77 -3.17
C LEU A 80 12.51 -2.73 -4.26
N ALA A 81 13.31 -3.73 -3.88
CA ALA A 81 13.76 -4.77 -4.80
C ALA A 81 12.57 -5.58 -5.34
N ASP A 82 11.63 -5.93 -4.47
CA ASP A 82 10.37 -6.56 -4.82
C ASP A 82 9.60 -5.72 -5.84
N ALA A 83 9.33 -4.45 -5.56
CA ALA A 83 8.61 -3.57 -6.48
C ALA A 83 9.29 -3.45 -7.86
N VAL A 84 10.63 -3.36 -7.91
CA VAL A 84 11.37 -3.27 -9.17
C VAL A 84 11.32 -4.58 -9.95
N VAL A 85 11.59 -5.71 -9.30
CA VAL A 85 11.64 -7.03 -9.96
C VAL A 85 10.25 -7.45 -10.43
N THR A 86 9.26 -7.42 -9.54
CA THR A 86 7.89 -7.83 -9.88
C THR A 86 7.23 -6.85 -10.85
N GLY A 87 7.50 -5.54 -10.73
CA GLY A 87 7.05 -4.54 -11.69
C GLY A 87 7.62 -4.80 -13.10
N HIS A 88 8.89 -5.19 -13.20
CA HIS A 88 9.50 -5.58 -14.46
C HIS A 88 8.84 -6.83 -15.08
N LEU A 89 8.65 -7.89 -14.28
CA LEU A 89 8.00 -9.12 -14.73
C LEU A 89 6.55 -8.87 -15.15
N ALA A 90 5.78 -8.12 -14.35
CA ALA A 90 4.41 -7.72 -14.67
C ALA A 90 4.34 -6.91 -15.97
N GLY A 91 5.29 -6.01 -16.21
CA GLY A 91 5.39 -5.23 -17.44
C GLY A 91 5.63 -6.12 -18.68
N ILE A 92 6.51 -7.12 -18.56
CA ILE A 92 6.75 -8.12 -19.62
C ILE A 92 5.49 -8.96 -19.86
N GLY A 93 4.89 -9.49 -18.79
CA GLY A 93 3.67 -10.30 -18.83
C GLY A 93 2.52 -9.58 -19.51
N ALA A 94 2.22 -8.36 -19.05
CA ALA A 94 1.19 -7.52 -19.63
C ALA A 94 1.45 -7.19 -21.11
N THR A 95 2.71 -6.89 -21.46
CA THR A 95 3.10 -6.59 -22.84
C THR A 95 2.91 -7.79 -23.76
N ASN A 96 3.29 -8.99 -23.32
CA ASN A 96 3.13 -10.21 -24.11
C ASN A 96 1.65 -10.56 -24.29
N TYR A 97 0.85 -10.46 -23.22
CA TYR A 97 -0.60 -10.63 -23.32
C TYR A 97 -1.24 -9.63 -24.29
N ALA A 98 -0.84 -8.35 -24.23
CA ALA A 98 -1.40 -7.31 -25.07
C ALA A 98 -1.15 -7.47 -26.58
N LYS A 99 -0.11 -8.22 -26.99
CA LYS A 99 0.18 -8.49 -28.41
C LYS A 99 -0.88 -9.39 -29.05
N ASP A 100 -1.35 -10.38 -28.31
CA ASP A 100 -2.26 -11.42 -28.81
C ASP A 100 -3.72 -11.19 -28.35
N ALA A 101 -3.92 -10.36 -27.33
CA ALA A 101 -5.25 -10.07 -26.80
C ALA A 101 -6.09 -9.26 -27.79
N SER A 102 -7.34 -9.68 -27.96
CA SER A 102 -8.35 -8.87 -28.65
C SER A 102 -9.10 -7.99 -27.65
N PHE A 103 -9.39 -6.76 -28.06
CA PHE A 103 -10.24 -5.88 -27.27
C PHE A 103 -11.69 -6.38 -27.32
N GLY A 104 -12.30 -6.55 -26.15
CA GLY A 104 -13.74 -6.76 -26.07
C GLY A 104 -14.49 -5.52 -26.60
N LYS A 105 -15.73 -5.71 -27.08
CA LYS A 105 -16.59 -4.61 -27.56
C LYS A 105 -16.93 -3.53 -26.51
N GLY A 106 -16.50 -3.72 -25.26
CA GLY A 106 -16.61 -2.72 -24.19
C GLY A 106 -18.01 -2.49 -23.63
N ALA A 107 -19.09 -2.93 -24.29
CA ALA A 107 -20.47 -2.65 -23.87
C ALA A 107 -20.76 -3.03 -22.40
N LYS A 108 -20.36 -4.23 -21.97
CA LYS A 108 -20.52 -4.69 -20.58
C LYS A 108 -19.66 -3.87 -19.61
N THR A 109 -18.42 -3.55 -19.98
CA THR A 109 -17.54 -2.71 -19.16
C THR A 109 -18.12 -1.31 -18.99
N HIS A 110 -18.67 -0.74 -20.06
CA HIS A 110 -19.31 0.57 -20.04
C HIS A 110 -20.55 0.57 -19.14
N GLU A 111 -21.42 -0.44 -19.25
CA GLU A 111 -22.58 -0.60 -18.38
C GLU A 111 -22.17 -0.71 -16.90
N LEU A 112 -21.16 -1.53 -16.58
CA LEU A 112 -20.65 -1.66 -15.21
C LEU A 112 -20.04 -0.35 -14.69
N ALA A 113 -19.29 0.36 -15.54
CA ALA A 113 -18.72 1.66 -15.18
C ALA A 113 -19.82 2.69 -14.88
N GLN A 114 -20.87 2.75 -15.71
CA GLN A 114 -22.02 3.62 -15.48
C GLN A 114 -22.74 3.28 -14.17
N LYS A 115 -22.97 1.99 -13.89
CA LYS A 115 -23.57 1.54 -12.62
C LYS A 115 -22.74 1.98 -11.41
N TRP A 116 -21.42 1.80 -11.46
CA TRP A 116 -20.52 2.27 -10.40
C TRP A 116 -20.53 3.79 -10.24
N GLN A 117 -20.50 4.54 -11.35
CA GLN A 117 -20.57 6.00 -11.31
C GLN A 117 -21.89 6.51 -10.75
N ALA A 118 -23.02 5.87 -11.12
CA ALA A 118 -24.33 6.21 -10.60
C ALA A 118 -24.39 5.96 -9.09
N ARG A 119 -23.95 4.79 -8.63
CA ARG A 119 -23.87 4.47 -7.19
C ARG A 119 -22.96 5.42 -6.43
N PHE A 120 -21.80 5.75 -6.99
CA PHE A 120 -20.88 6.71 -6.37
C PHE A 120 -21.56 8.08 -6.20
N LYS A 121 -22.17 8.61 -7.27
CA LYS A 121 -22.91 9.88 -7.22
C LYS A 121 -24.06 9.84 -6.23
N GLU A 122 -24.82 8.74 -6.20
CA GLU A 122 -25.89 8.55 -5.24
C GLU A 122 -25.37 8.65 -3.80
N ILE A 123 -24.33 7.89 -3.47
CA ILE A 123 -23.73 7.89 -2.12
C ILE A 123 -23.17 9.27 -1.76
N THR A 124 -22.48 9.95 -2.69
CA THR A 124 -21.85 11.24 -2.40
C THR A 124 -22.81 12.42 -2.43
N ASN A 125 -23.93 12.33 -3.15
CA ASN A 125 -24.87 13.45 -3.33
C ASN A 125 -26.15 13.32 -2.47
N ASN A 126 -26.41 12.17 -1.84
CA ASN A 126 -27.61 11.95 -1.01
C ASN A 126 -27.60 12.71 0.33
N GLY A 127 -26.82 13.79 0.47
CA GLY A 127 -26.88 14.67 1.64
C GLY A 127 -26.46 14.03 2.95
N GLY A 128 -25.72 12.92 2.90
CA GLY A 128 -25.15 12.30 4.10
C GLY A 128 -24.25 13.28 4.84
N ASN A 129 -24.18 13.13 6.16
CA ASN A 129 -23.34 14.00 6.97
C ASN A 129 -21.87 13.60 6.76
N GLY A 130 -21.07 14.48 6.16
CA GLY A 130 -19.63 14.25 5.99
C GLY A 130 -18.90 13.94 7.30
N GLN A 131 -19.42 14.44 8.43
CA GLN A 131 -18.92 14.14 9.76
C GLN A 131 -19.03 12.64 10.11
N GLU A 132 -20.14 11.99 9.74
CA GLU A 132 -20.33 10.54 9.99
C GLU A 132 -19.30 9.71 9.24
N MET A 133 -18.89 10.12 8.03
CA MET A 133 -17.83 9.43 7.28
C MET A 133 -16.48 9.52 8.01
N TYR A 134 -16.16 10.69 8.57
CA TYR A 134 -14.94 10.85 9.37
C TYR A 134 -15.02 10.03 10.65
N GLU A 135 -16.16 10.03 11.35
CA GLU A 135 -16.38 9.21 12.55
C GLU A 135 -16.20 7.72 12.25
N LEU A 136 -16.78 7.21 11.16
CA LEU A 136 -16.60 5.82 10.72
C LEU A 136 -15.14 5.50 10.38
N ARG A 137 -14.42 6.44 9.76
CA ARG A 137 -12.99 6.27 9.45
C ARG A 137 -12.15 6.20 10.73
N GLU A 138 -12.41 7.08 11.70
CA GLU A 138 -11.71 7.08 12.99
C GLU A 138 -12.04 5.82 13.79
N GLU A 139 -13.30 5.37 13.77
CA GLU A 139 -13.71 4.11 14.39
C GLU A 139 -12.98 2.92 13.77
N LEU A 140 -12.94 2.82 12.43
CA LEU A 140 -12.17 1.77 11.73
C LEU A 140 -10.68 1.83 12.10
N GLY A 141 -10.12 3.03 12.22
CA GLY A 141 -8.75 3.26 12.67
C GLY A 141 -8.51 2.71 14.09
N SER A 142 -9.38 3.05 15.03
CA SER A 142 -9.32 2.56 16.42
C SER A 142 -9.44 1.05 16.48
N GLN A 143 -10.43 0.47 15.78
CA GLN A 143 -10.63 -0.99 15.77
C GLN A 143 -9.40 -1.73 15.25
N ASN A 144 -8.75 -1.21 14.21
CA ASN A 144 -7.52 -1.80 13.69
C ASN A 144 -6.35 -1.63 14.67
N TRP A 145 -6.23 -0.47 15.30
CA TRP A 145 -5.17 -0.19 16.28
C TRP A 145 -5.28 -1.11 17.50
N ASP A 146 -6.48 -1.23 18.06
CA ASP A 146 -6.72 -1.93 19.32
C ASP A 146 -6.77 -3.46 19.14
N ASN A 147 -7.27 -3.96 18.00
CA ASN A 147 -7.53 -5.39 17.81
C ASN A 147 -6.65 -6.09 16.77
N MET A 148 -6.00 -5.36 15.85
CA MET A 148 -5.22 -5.94 14.74
C MET A 148 -3.72 -5.64 14.86
N GLY A 149 -3.27 -5.29 16.06
CA GLY A 149 -1.88 -4.95 16.38
C GLY A 149 -0.92 -6.15 16.42
N ILE A 150 0.18 -6.00 17.15
CA ILE A 150 1.23 -7.03 17.28
C ILE A 150 0.72 -8.28 18.01
N PHE A 151 -0.04 -8.07 19.08
CA PHE A 151 -0.67 -9.15 19.86
C PHE A 151 -2.16 -9.19 19.56
N ARG A 152 -2.70 -10.41 19.44
CA ARG A 152 -4.09 -10.69 19.05
C ARG A 152 -4.56 -11.92 19.83
N THR A 153 -5.86 -12.00 20.11
CA THR A 153 -6.52 -13.13 20.81
C THR A 153 -7.55 -13.79 19.93
#